data_AF-A0A7S3BNP8-F1
#
_entry.id   AF-A0A7S3BNP8-F1
#
_cell.length_a   1.000
_cell.length_b   1.000
_cell.length_c   1.000
_cell.angle_alpha   90.00
_cell.angle_beta   90.00
_cell.angle_gamma   90.00
#
_symmetry.space_group_name_H-M   'P 1'
#
loop_
_entity.id
_entity.type
_entity.pdbx_description
1 polymer ?
#
loop_
_entity_poly.entity_id
_entity_poly.type
_entity_poly.pdbx_seq_one_letter_code
_entity_poly.pdbx_strand_id
1 'polypeptide(L)'
;VNPSARLPLTMPNKENETAFTPAQWPGLPDPSNPTYANYTEGLHVGYRYYDAHKIPFTTGFPFGHGLSYTTFSYTKLNVYANRGVPYSHTVAFEVSNTGAVPGAEIPQLYLGFPLSAGEPPKVLRGFTKVFLKPGETRTVTFSVSSAETSVWSEVSHGWTPVEGLFNVSIGASSRDIRLVGTLNNTATALPLVEYA
;
A
#
# COMPACT_ATOMS: atom_id res chain seq x y z
N VAL A 1 -13.78 -0.99 -24.99
CA VAL A 1 -12.61 -0.86 -24.10
C VAL A 1 -12.99 -1.41 -22.72
N ASN A 2 -12.15 -2.25 -22.10
CA ASN A 2 -12.39 -2.79 -20.75
C ASN A 2 -11.86 -1.79 -19.68
N PRO A 3 -12.69 -1.30 -18.74
CA PRO A 3 -12.25 -0.44 -17.64
C PRO A 3 -11.14 -1.09 -16.81
N SER A 4 -10.17 -0.27 -16.40
CA SER A 4 -8.99 -0.72 -15.63
C SER A 4 -8.42 0.37 -14.71
N ALA A 5 -9.19 1.42 -14.45
CA ALA A 5 -8.78 2.49 -13.55
C ALA A 5 -9.04 2.08 -12.09
N ARG A 6 -8.25 2.64 -11.18
CA ARG A 6 -8.34 2.43 -9.73
C ARG A 6 -8.50 3.79 -9.05
N LEU A 7 -9.30 3.87 -8.00
CA LEU A 7 -9.54 5.11 -7.28
C LEU A 7 -8.26 5.62 -6.60
N PRO A 8 -7.80 6.85 -6.87
CA PRO A 8 -6.64 7.44 -6.20
C PRO A 8 -6.98 8.06 -4.82
N LEU A 9 -8.25 8.03 -4.44
CA LEU A 9 -8.77 8.56 -3.17
C LEU A 9 -9.80 7.61 -2.57
N THR A 10 -10.12 7.81 -1.30
CA THR A 10 -11.21 7.10 -0.63
C THR A 10 -12.51 7.87 -0.83
N MET A 11 -13.57 7.19 -1.27
CA MET A 11 -14.92 7.73 -1.29
C MET A 11 -15.61 7.32 0.02
N PRO A 12 -15.96 8.28 0.89
CA PRO A 12 -16.51 7.97 2.22
C PRO A 12 -17.93 7.38 2.13
N ASN A 13 -18.37 6.69 3.18
CA ASN A 13 -19.75 6.21 3.28
C ASN A 13 -20.74 7.34 3.59
N LYS A 14 -20.28 8.38 4.28
CA LYS A 14 -21.07 9.51 4.74
C LYS A 14 -20.23 10.77 4.87
N GLU A 15 -20.90 11.91 4.95
CA GLU A 15 -20.26 13.21 5.19
C GLU A 15 -19.42 13.18 6.48
N ASN A 16 -18.22 13.77 6.42
CA ASN A 16 -17.27 13.87 7.53
C ASN A 16 -17.03 12.56 8.32
N GLU A 17 -16.95 11.41 7.64
CA GLU A 17 -16.73 10.11 8.29
C GLU A 17 -15.38 9.99 9.02
N THR A 18 -14.38 10.77 8.58
CA THR A 18 -13.07 10.89 9.23
C THR A 18 -13.07 11.84 10.42
N ALA A 19 -14.24 12.38 10.80
CA ALA A 19 -14.47 13.19 11.99
C ALA A 19 -13.55 14.42 12.11
N PHE A 20 -13.34 15.15 11.00
CA PHE A 20 -12.59 16.40 11.02
C PHE A 20 -13.31 17.43 11.90
N THR A 21 -12.53 18.05 12.77
CA THR A 21 -12.94 19.21 13.58
C THR A 21 -12.75 20.52 12.82
N PRO A 22 -13.40 21.62 13.21
CA PRO A 22 -13.16 22.94 12.62
C PRO A 22 -11.68 23.37 12.64
N ALA A 23 -10.92 22.94 13.64
CA ALA A 23 -9.48 23.21 13.73
C ALA A 23 -8.64 22.45 12.70
N GLN A 24 -9.13 21.31 12.22
CA GLN A 24 -8.50 20.55 11.13
C GLN A 24 -9.01 21.02 9.76
N TRP A 25 -10.31 21.30 9.64
CA TRP A 25 -10.92 21.80 8.41
C TRP A 25 -12.21 22.59 8.70
N PRO A 26 -12.40 23.79 8.12
CA PRO A 26 -11.49 24.49 7.21
C PRO A 26 -10.35 25.25 7.91
N GLY A 27 -10.29 25.27 9.25
CA GLY A 27 -9.26 25.95 10.03
C GLY A 27 -9.82 27.00 10.98
N LEU A 28 -8.93 27.61 11.76
CA LEU A 28 -9.22 28.62 12.78
C LEU A 28 -8.62 29.99 12.39
N PRO A 29 -9.05 31.09 13.05
CA PRO A 29 -10.16 31.17 14.00
C PRO A 29 -11.53 31.19 13.32
N ASP A 30 -11.60 31.57 12.05
CA ASP A 30 -12.83 31.75 11.29
C ASP A 30 -12.85 30.79 10.08
N PRO A 31 -13.85 29.89 9.97
CA PRO A 31 -13.99 29.01 8.83
C PRO A 31 -14.08 29.69 7.45
N SER A 32 -14.49 30.95 7.40
CA SER A 32 -14.57 31.76 6.17
C SER A 32 -13.26 32.48 5.83
N ASN A 33 -12.36 32.64 6.79
CA ASN A 33 -11.06 33.27 6.62
C ASN A 33 -10.01 32.64 7.59
N PRO A 34 -9.65 31.35 7.39
CA PRO A 34 -8.77 30.65 8.29
C PRO A 34 -7.31 31.14 8.14
N THR A 35 -6.59 31.22 9.25
CA THR A 35 -5.16 31.58 9.27
C THR A 35 -4.24 30.40 9.55
N TYR A 36 -4.76 29.32 10.14
CA TYR A 36 -4.04 28.07 10.36
C TYR A 36 -4.99 26.87 10.45
N ALA A 37 -4.44 25.67 10.25
CA ALA A 37 -5.12 24.39 10.47
C ALA A 37 -4.18 23.42 11.21
N ASN A 38 -4.74 22.64 12.13
CA ASN A 38 -4.00 21.69 12.96
C ASN A 38 -4.21 20.28 12.43
N TYR A 39 -3.17 19.62 11.93
CA TYR A 39 -3.24 18.28 11.36
C TYR A 39 -3.12 17.19 12.43
N THR A 40 -4.07 17.16 13.36
CA THR A 40 -4.06 16.22 14.50
C THR A 40 -4.27 14.76 14.09
N GLU A 41 -4.76 14.50 12.88
CA GLU A 41 -4.88 13.16 12.32
C GLU A 41 -3.53 12.52 11.96
N GLY A 42 -2.45 13.32 11.89
CA GLY A 42 -1.10 12.84 11.61
C GLY A 42 -1.02 12.01 10.33
N LEU A 43 -0.45 10.80 10.41
CA LEU A 43 -0.33 9.90 9.26
C LEU A 43 -1.66 9.25 8.85
N HIS A 44 -2.70 9.36 9.66
CA HIS A 44 -4.00 8.73 9.41
C HIS A 44 -4.88 9.59 8.49
N VAL A 45 -4.43 9.79 7.26
CA VAL A 45 -5.18 10.53 6.22
C VAL A 45 -5.70 9.57 5.15
N GLY A 46 -6.94 9.79 4.70
CA GLY A 46 -7.59 8.99 3.66
C GLY A 46 -7.72 7.52 4.08
N TYR A 47 -7.36 6.58 3.21
CA TYR A 47 -7.54 5.15 3.49
C TYR A 47 -6.80 4.66 4.74
N ARG A 48 -5.71 5.33 5.13
CA ARG A 48 -4.95 5.04 6.35
C ARG A 48 -5.81 5.24 7.61
N TYR A 49 -6.66 6.28 7.62
CA TYR A 49 -7.63 6.50 8.69
C TYR A 49 -8.61 5.33 8.82
N TYR A 50 -9.21 4.94 7.70
CA TYR A 50 -10.18 3.85 7.65
C TYR A 50 -9.54 2.53 8.08
N ASP A 51 -8.28 2.29 7.73
CA ASP A 51 -7.53 1.11 8.11
C ASP A 51 -7.26 1.10 9.63
N ALA A 52 -6.75 2.21 10.18
CA ALA A 52 -6.46 2.37 11.60
C ALA A 52 -7.71 2.20 12.48
N HIS A 53 -8.85 2.75 12.05
CA HIS A 53 -10.11 2.72 12.80
C HIS A 53 -11.01 1.54 12.42
N LYS A 54 -10.55 0.65 11.52
CA LYS A 54 -11.29 -0.53 11.05
C LYS A 54 -12.71 -0.19 10.53
N ILE A 55 -12.85 0.96 9.88
CA ILE A 55 -14.13 1.42 9.32
C ILE A 55 -14.45 0.60 8.06
N PRO A 56 -15.61 -0.07 7.99
CA PRO A 56 -16.02 -0.82 6.81
C PRO A 56 -16.58 0.12 5.73
N PHE A 57 -16.49 -0.29 4.46
CA PHE A 57 -17.16 0.39 3.35
C PHE A 57 -18.52 -0.27 3.10
N THR A 58 -19.60 0.50 3.24
CA THR A 58 -20.99 0.04 3.06
C THR A 58 -21.67 0.72 1.88
N THR A 59 -21.36 1.99 1.64
CA THR A 59 -21.88 2.80 0.53
C THR A 59 -20.77 3.48 -0.26
N GLY A 60 -19.65 3.77 0.39
CA GLY A 60 -18.46 4.34 -0.22
C GLY A 60 -17.58 3.31 -0.93
N PHE A 61 -16.47 3.78 -1.47
CA PHE A 61 -15.49 2.96 -2.18
C PHE A 61 -14.08 3.15 -1.60
N PRO A 62 -13.35 2.05 -1.34
CA PRO A 62 -12.01 2.13 -0.78
C PRO A 62 -11.01 2.68 -1.80
N PHE A 63 -9.91 3.22 -1.29
CA PHE A 63 -8.74 3.54 -2.10
C PHE A 63 -8.29 2.32 -2.93
N GLY A 64 -7.92 2.57 -4.18
CA GLY A 64 -7.54 1.53 -5.12
C GLY A 64 -8.71 0.68 -5.62
N HIS A 65 -9.96 1.00 -5.29
CA HIS A 65 -11.12 0.28 -5.84
C HIS A 65 -11.25 0.52 -7.35
N GLY A 66 -11.68 -0.51 -8.08
CA GLY A 66 -11.90 -0.47 -9.51
C GLY A 66 -12.43 -1.80 -10.01
N LEU A 67 -13.38 -1.77 -10.93
CA LEU A 67 -13.95 -2.96 -11.55
C LEU A 67 -13.35 -3.19 -12.93
N SER A 68 -13.46 -4.42 -13.40
CA SER A 68 -13.11 -4.82 -14.76
C SER A 68 -14.21 -5.74 -15.31
N TYR A 69 -14.34 -5.81 -16.63
CA TYR A 69 -15.20 -6.79 -17.30
C TYR A 69 -14.59 -8.19 -17.34
N THR A 70 -13.37 -8.37 -16.83
CA THR A 70 -12.74 -9.67 -16.64
C THR A 70 -12.34 -9.88 -15.17
N THR A 71 -11.97 -11.10 -14.83
CA THR A 71 -11.50 -11.47 -13.49
C THR A 71 -10.01 -11.77 -13.51
N PHE A 72 -9.34 -11.52 -12.39
CA PHE A 72 -7.92 -11.82 -12.22
C PHE A 72 -7.68 -12.63 -10.95
N SER A 73 -6.77 -13.60 -10.99
CA SER A 73 -6.31 -14.35 -9.82
C SER A 73 -4.86 -14.01 -9.50
N TYR A 74 -4.52 -14.03 -8.21
CA TYR A 74 -3.20 -13.70 -7.69
C TYR A 74 -2.66 -14.95 -6.98
N THR A 75 -1.46 -15.40 -7.32
CA THR A 75 -0.89 -16.64 -6.77
C THR A 75 0.63 -16.54 -6.60
N LYS A 76 1.24 -17.56 -5.97
CA LYS A 76 2.69 -17.74 -5.84
C LYS A 76 3.46 -16.53 -5.30
N LEU A 77 2.98 -15.95 -4.20
CA LEU A 77 3.71 -14.90 -3.50
C LEU A 77 5.06 -15.43 -3.02
N ASN A 78 6.13 -14.78 -3.43
CA ASN A 78 7.48 -15.00 -2.96
C ASN A 78 8.05 -13.65 -2.51
N VAL A 79 8.64 -13.66 -1.33
CA VAL A 79 9.29 -12.48 -0.74
C VAL A 79 10.69 -12.91 -0.33
N TYR A 80 11.71 -12.26 -0.90
CA TYR A 80 13.09 -12.62 -0.64
C TYR A 80 13.97 -11.39 -0.45
N ALA A 81 14.88 -11.48 0.51
CA ALA A 81 15.91 -10.47 0.72
C ALA A 81 16.97 -10.55 -0.39
N ASN A 82 17.38 -9.40 -0.90
CA ASN A 82 18.43 -9.29 -1.90
C ASN A 82 19.79 -9.39 -1.21
N ARG A 83 20.56 -10.43 -1.53
CA ARG A 83 21.85 -10.70 -0.91
C ARG A 83 22.84 -9.57 -1.18
N GLY A 84 23.72 -9.29 -0.21
CA GLY A 84 24.72 -8.24 -0.31
C GLY A 84 24.18 -6.81 -0.22
N VAL A 85 22.86 -6.60 -0.13
CA VAL A 85 22.25 -5.26 -0.06
C VAL A 85 21.37 -5.14 1.18
N PRO A 86 21.77 -4.36 2.20
CA PRO A 86 20.95 -4.09 3.37
C PRO A 86 19.58 -3.50 3.00
N TYR A 87 18.56 -3.82 3.80
CA TYR A 87 17.20 -3.29 3.64
C TYR A 87 16.58 -3.46 2.24
N SER A 88 17.01 -4.46 1.49
CA SER A 88 16.61 -4.67 0.10
C SER A 88 15.92 -6.00 -0.05
N HIS A 89 14.71 -5.96 -0.61
CA HIS A 89 13.86 -7.12 -0.82
C HIS A 89 13.22 -7.06 -2.19
N THR A 90 12.82 -8.23 -2.67
CA THR A 90 12.01 -8.38 -3.87
C THR A 90 10.74 -9.14 -3.52
N VAL A 91 9.60 -8.57 -3.91
CA VAL A 91 8.28 -9.17 -3.77
C VAL A 91 7.78 -9.54 -5.15
N ALA A 92 7.63 -10.85 -5.41
CA ALA A 92 7.21 -11.39 -6.70
C ALA A 92 5.97 -12.27 -6.54
N PHE A 93 5.04 -12.19 -7.48
CA PHE A 93 3.83 -13.02 -7.51
C PHE A 93 3.30 -13.13 -8.94
N GLU A 94 2.39 -14.06 -9.18
CA GLU A 94 1.74 -14.24 -10.48
C GLU A 94 0.35 -13.60 -10.49
N VAL A 95 0.03 -12.97 -11.62
CA VAL A 95 -1.32 -12.47 -11.94
C VAL A 95 -1.80 -13.14 -13.21
N SER A 96 -2.96 -13.77 -13.15
CA SER A 96 -3.60 -14.43 -14.29
C SER A 96 -4.93 -13.79 -14.61
N ASN A 97 -5.23 -13.58 -15.90
CA ASN A 97 -6.58 -13.23 -16.33
C ASN A 97 -7.42 -14.50 -16.46
N THR A 98 -8.39 -14.66 -15.56
CA THR A 98 -9.23 -15.85 -15.46
C THR A 98 -10.59 -15.69 -16.13
N GLY A 99 -10.90 -14.51 -16.69
CA GLY A 99 -12.15 -14.26 -17.39
C GLY A 99 -12.04 -14.39 -18.91
N ALA A 100 -13.13 -14.08 -19.61
CA ALA A 100 -13.28 -14.32 -21.04
C ALA A 100 -12.81 -13.18 -21.94
N VAL A 101 -12.51 -11.99 -21.38
CA VAL A 101 -12.13 -10.81 -22.17
C VAL A 101 -10.75 -10.29 -21.76
N PRO A 102 -9.98 -9.70 -22.69
CA PRO A 102 -8.73 -9.06 -22.34
C PRO A 102 -8.97 -7.88 -21.39
N GLY A 103 -8.03 -7.65 -20.48
CA GLY A 103 -8.14 -6.58 -19.48
C GLY A 103 -6.78 -6.18 -18.92
N ALA A 104 -6.76 -5.06 -18.22
CA ALA A 104 -5.60 -4.65 -17.44
C ALA A 104 -5.91 -4.66 -15.95
N GLU A 105 -4.99 -5.21 -15.17
CA GLU A 105 -5.02 -5.27 -13.72
C GLU A 105 -3.95 -4.32 -13.15
N ILE A 106 -4.19 -3.78 -11.95
CA ILE A 106 -3.25 -2.94 -11.21
C ILE A 106 -3.07 -3.55 -9.81
N PRO A 107 -2.17 -4.53 -9.67
CA PRO A 107 -1.74 -5.02 -8.37
C PRO A 107 -1.12 -3.92 -7.52
N GLN A 108 -1.44 -3.92 -6.23
CA GLN A 108 -0.97 -2.93 -5.26
C GLN A 108 -0.23 -3.65 -4.14
N LEU A 109 1.00 -3.20 -3.88
CA LEU A 109 1.83 -3.62 -2.75
C LEU A 109 1.65 -2.66 -1.59
N TYR A 110 1.20 -3.20 -0.46
CA TYR A 110 1.14 -2.51 0.82
C TYR A 110 2.12 -3.15 1.81
N LEU A 111 2.83 -2.31 2.56
CA LEU A 111 3.63 -2.75 3.71
C LEU A 111 2.96 -2.32 5.01
N GLY A 112 2.87 -3.24 5.96
CA GLY A 112 2.59 -2.96 7.37
C GLY A 112 3.89 -2.98 8.14
N PHE A 113 4.27 -1.84 8.70
CA PHE A 113 5.51 -1.68 9.47
C PHE A 113 5.39 -2.34 10.85
N PRO A 114 6.52 -2.65 11.51
CA PRO A 114 6.52 -3.01 12.93
C PRO A 114 5.76 -1.97 13.76
N LEU A 115 5.01 -2.41 14.79
CA LEU A 115 4.20 -1.51 15.63
C LEU A 115 5.03 -0.39 16.28
N SER A 116 6.29 -0.65 16.59
CA SER A 116 7.23 0.33 17.15
C SER A 116 7.53 1.50 16.21
N ALA A 117 7.26 1.38 14.91
CA ALA A 117 7.49 2.42 13.93
C ALA A 117 6.42 3.53 13.96
N GLY A 118 5.27 3.30 14.60
CA GLY A 118 4.18 4.28 14.65
C GLY A 118 3.50 4.57 13.30
N GLU A 119 3.72 3.73 12.30
CA GLU A 119 3.16 3.90 10.95
C GLU A 119 1.72 3.34 10.85
N PRO A 120 0.92 3.82 9.88
CA PRO A 120 -0.40 3.28 9.60
C PRO A 120 -0.37 1.77 9.29
N PRO A 121 -1.49 1.05 9.53
CA PRO A 121 -1.51 -0.42 9.39
C PRO A 121 -1.08 -0.96 8.02
N LYS A 122 -1.34 -0.19 6.95
CA LYS A 122 -0.93 -0.50 5.58
C LYS A 122 -0.51 0.78 4.85
N VAL A 123 0.69 0.79 4.31
CA VAL A 123 1.23 1.90 3.50
C VAL A 123 1.48 1.39 2.08
N LEU A 124 0.86 2.01 1.08
CA LEU A 124 1.11 1.68 -0.33
C LEU A 124 2.58 1.99 -0.66
N ARG A 125 3.32 1.00 -1.17
CA ARG A 125 4.73 1.14 -1.56
C ARG A 125 4.98 0.84 -3.04
N GLY A 126 4.04 0.20 -3.73
CA GLY A 126 4.17 -0.04 -5.16
C GLY A 126 2.86 -0.40 -5.81
N PHE A 127 2.75 -0.10 -7.09
CA PHE A 127 1.70 -0.62 -7.96
C PHE A 127 2.21 -0.63 -9.40
N THR A 128 1.66 -1.49 -10.24
CA THR A 128 2.00 -1.52 -11.66
C THR A 128 0.78 -1.93 -12.48
N LYS A 129 0.69 -1.47 -13.72
CA LYS A 129 -0.40 -1.86 -14.62
C LYS A 129 0.06 -2.98 -15.53
N VAL A 130 -0.67 -4.09 -15.53
CA VAL A 130 -0.37 -5.27 -16.35
C VAL A 130 -1.57 -5.60 -17.24
N PHE A 131 -1.36 -5.66 -18.56
CA PHE A 131 -2.37 -6.10 -19.50
C PHE A 131 -2.23 -7.59 -19.77
N LEU A 132 -3.36 -8.31 -19.79
CA LEU A 132 -3.41 -9.77 -19.94
C LEU A 132 -4.56 -10.17 -20.86
N LYS A 133 -4.27 -11.03 -21.84
CA LYS A 133 -5.29 -11.76 -22.60
C LYS A 133 -5.96 -12.83 -21.73
N PRO A 134 -7.16 -13.32 -22.08
CA PRO A 134 -7.79 -14.45 -21.38
C PRO A 134 -6.83 -15.64 -21.24
N GLY A 135 -6.69 -16.17 -20.02
CA GLY A 135 -5.78 -17.28 -19.70
C GLY A 135 -4.29 -16.92 -19.60
N GLU A 136 -3.90 -15.68 -19.92
CA GLU A 136 -2.51 -15.23 -19.79
C GLU A 136 -2.15 -15.02 -18.32
N THR A 137 -0.94 -15.45 -17.95
CA THR A 137 -0.32 -15.22 -16.64
C THR A 137 0.95 -14.41 -16.81
N ARG A 138 1.19 -13.43 -15.93
CA ARG A 138 2.46 -12.72 -15.83
C ARG A 138 2.94 -12.65 -14.40
N THR A 139 4.26 -12.73 -14.24
CA THR A 139 4.93 -12.43 -12.99
C THR A 139 5.02 -10.92 -12.82
N VAL A 140 4.58 -10.43 -11.66
CA VAL A 140 4.70 -9.05 -11.22
C VAL A 140 5.73 -9.01 -10.10
N THR A 141 6.64 -8.04 -10.19
CA THR A 141 7.75 -7.87 -9.25
C THR A 141 7.78 -6.44 -8.75
N PHE A 142 7.91 -6.28 -7.44
CA PHE A 142 8.18 -5.01 -6.78
C PHE A 142 9.52 -5.08 -6.04
N SER A 143 10.35 -4.06 -6.24
CA SER A 143 11.55 -3.85 -5.44
C SER A 143 11.19 -3.04 -4.21
N VAL A 144 11.62 -3.52 -3.03
CA VAL A 144 11.46 -2.84 -1.75
C VAL A 144 12.86 -2.52 -1.26
N SER A 145 13.22 -1.25 -1.28
CA SER A 145 14.53 -0.76 -0.84
C SER A 145 14.46 -0.17 0.57
N SER A 146 15.62 0.33 1.01
CA SER A 146 15.77 1.14 2.22
C SER A 146 14.72 2.28 2.28
N ALA A 147 14.41 2.93 1.16
CA ALA A 147 13.44 4.02 1.13
C ALA A 147 12.00 3.57 1.46
N GLU A 148 11.56 2.43 0.92
CA GLU A 148 10.21 1.90 1.15
C GLU A 148 10.01 1.37 2.58
N THR A 149 11.09 1.10 3.30
CA THR A 149 11.09 0.62 4.69
C THR A 149 11.50 1.69 5.70
N SER A 150 11.67 2.94 5.25
CA SER A 150 12.06 4.06 6.10
C SER A 150 10.88 4.85 6.65
N VAL A 151 11.10 5.42 7.85
CA VAL A 151 10.26 6.45 8.47
C VAL A 151 11.05 7.75 8.61
N TRP A 152 10.36 8.87 8.70
CA TRP A 152 11.01 10.15 8.98
C TRP A 152 11.35 10.25 10.46
N SER A 153 12.64 10.41 10.78
CA SER A 153 13.11 10.63 12.15
C SER A 153 13.26 12.12 12.42
N GLU A 154 12.52 12.64 13.39
CA GLU A 154 12.67 14.03 13.85
C GLU A 154 14.00 14.28 14.54
N VAL A 155 14.60 13.25 15.15
CA VAL A 155 15.89 13.36 15.86
C VAL A 155 17.04 13.55 14.89
N SER A 156 17.07 12.77 13.80
CA SER A 156 18.13 12.82 12.79
C SER A 156 17.79 13.71 11.59
N HIS A 157 16.58 14.26 11.54
CA HIS A 157 16.04 15.01 10.40
C HIS A 157 16.23 14.29 9.06
N GLY A 158 15.90 12.99 9.03
CA GLY A 158 16.15 12.16 7.87
C GLY A 158 15.36 10.85 7.86
N TRP A 159 15.28 10.26 6.66
CA TRP A 159 14.70 8.93 6.46
C TRP A 159 15.59 7.87 7.09
N THR A 160 15.01 7.10 8.01
CA THR A 160 15.71 6.03 8.73
C THR A 160 14.99 4.71 8.47
N PRO A 161 15.69 3.68 7.95
CA PRO A 161 15.12 2.35 7.74
C PRO A 161 14.68 1.75 9.07
N VAL A 162 13.50 1.15 9.09
CA VAL A 162 12.99 0.44 10.27
C VAL A 162 13.39 -1.02 10.16
N GLU A 163 14.11 -1.53 11.17
CA GLU A 163 14.38 -2.96 11.29
C GLU A 163 13.19 -3.73 11.87
N GLY A 164 13.09 -5.01 11.50
CA GLY A 164 12.12 -5.95 12.06
C GLY A 164 11.18 -6.56 11.02
N LEU A 165 10.10 -7.16 11.52
CA LEU A 165 9.15 -7.91 10.70
C LEU A 165 8.09 -6.98 10.11
N PHE A 166 8.01 -6.93 8.79
CA PHE A 166 6.98 -6.21 8.05
C PHE A 166 5.95 -7.18 7.49
N ASN A 167 4.69 -6.77 7.50
CA ASN A 167 3.62 -7.44 6.78
C ASN A 167 3.64 -7.00 5.32
N VAL A 168 3.58 -7.96 4.40
CA VAL A 168 3.42 -7.73 2.97
C VAL A 168 1.98 -8.07 2.60
N SER A 169 1.27 -7.15 1.95
CA SER A 169 -0.09 -7.37 1.46
C SER A 169 -0.17 -6.99 -0.01
N ILE A 170 -0.58 -7.93 -0.85
CA ILE A 170 -0.86 -7.70 -2.27
C ILE A 170 -2.36 -7.72 -2.48
N GLY A 171 -2.90 -6.63 -3.02
CA GLY A 171 -4.32 -6.49 -3.30
C GLY A 171 -4.63 -5.94 -4.68
N ALA A 172 -5.89 -6.10 -5.08
CA ALA A 172 -6.49 -5.36 -6.20
C ALA A 172 -7.07 -4.01 -5.73
N SER A 173 -7.26 -3.81 -4.43
CA SER A 173 -7.55 -2.53 -3.78
C SER A 173 -7.05 -2.57 -2.33
N SER A 174 -7.13 -1.47 -1.58
CA SER A 174 -6.74 -1.46 -0.15
C SER A 174 -7.59 -2.39 0.73
N ARG A 175 -8.77 -2.83 0.23
CA ARG A 175 -9.72 -3.72 0.92
C ARG A 175 -9.97 -5.06 0.21
N ASP A 176 -9.34 -5.29 -0.93
CA ASP A 176 -9.34 -6.58 -1.65
C ASP A 176 -7.90 -7.11 -1.65
N ILE A 177 -7.48 -7.60 -0.48
CA ILE A 177 -6.15 -8.20 -0.26
C ILE A 177 -6.25 -9.69 -0.59
N ARG A 178 -5.40 -10.14 -1.52
CA ARG A 178 -5.46 -11.49 -2.09
C ARG A 178 -4.27 -12.36 -1.69
N LEU A 179 -3.12 -11.74 -1.46
CA LEU A 179 -1.94 -12.44 -0.97
C LEU A 179 -1.36 -11.69 0.23
N VAL A 180 -0.92 -12.44 1.22
CA VAL A 180 -0.24 -11.93 2.41
C VAL A 180 1.06 -12.68 2.62
N GLY A 181 2.07 -11.99 3.12
CA GLY A 181 3.37 -12.55 3.46
C GLY A 181 4.09 -11.65 4.44
N THR A 182 5.37 -11.91 4.65
CA THR A 182 6.21 -11.11 5.55
C THR A 182 7.59 -10.92 4.94
N LEU A 183 8.25 -9.80 5.26
CA LEU A 183 9.68 -9.62 5.07
C LEU A 183 10.33 -9.25 6.40
N ASN A 184 11.54 -9.76 6.65
CA ASN A 184 12.34 -9.38 7.81
C ASN A 184 13.40 -8.39 7.36
N ASN A 185 13.27 -7.13 7.77
CA ASN A 185 14.12 -6.03 7.33
C ASN A 185 15.31 -5.85 8.29
N THR A 186 16.54 -5.92 7.78
CA THR A 186 17.76 -5.91 8.60
C THR A 186 18.88 -5.09 7.96
N ALA A 187 19.72 -4.44 8.78
CA ALA A 187 20.97 -3.79 8.37
C ALA A 187 22.01 -4.79 7.88
N THR A 188 22.00 -6.01 8.43
CA THR A 188 22.92 -7.07 8.02
C THR A 188 22.48 -7.64 6.68
N ALA A 189 23.28 -7.42 5.64
CA ALA A 189 23.07 -8.07 4.36
C ALA A 189 23.31 -9.58 4.46
N LEU A 190 22.45 -10.38 3.84
CA LEU A 190 22.73 -11.81 3.68
C LEU A 190 24.01 -11.99 2.84
N PRO A 191 24.90 -12.93 3.20
CA PRO A 191 26.13 -13.14 2.46
C PRO A 191 25.82 -13.55 1.01
N LEU A 192 26.67 -13.09 0.09
CA LEU A 192 26.72 -13.63 -1.26
C LEU A 192 27.12 -15.10 -1.15
N VAL A 193 26.39 -15.98 -1.86
CA VAL A 193 26.80 -17.38 -1.94
C VAL A 193 27.92 -17.44 -2.98
N GLU A 194 29.15 -17.65 -2.53
CA GLU A 194 30.23 -18.05 -3.44
C GLU A 194 29.95 -19.50 -3.85
N TYR A 195 29.61 -19.70 -5.12
CA TYR A 195 29.64 -21.04 -5.71
C TYR A 195 31.11 -21.32 -6.07
N ALA A 196 31.74 -22.23 -5.33
CA ALA A 196 33.05 -22.80 -5.65
C ALA A 196 32.95 -23.80 -6.81
#